data_AF-A0A1B0C8F0-F1
#
_entry.id   AF-A0A1B0C8F0-F1
#
_cell.length_a   1.000
_cell.length_b   1.000
_cell.length_c   1.000
_cell.angle_alpha   90.00
_cell.angle_beta   90.00
_cell.angle_gamma   90.00
#
_symmetry.space_group_name_H-M   'P 1'
#
loop_
_entity.id
_entity.type
_entity.pdbx_description
1 polymer ?
#
loop_
_entity_poly.entity_id
_entity_poly.type
_entity_poly.pdbx_seq_one_letter_code
_entity_poly.pdbx_strand_id
1 'polypeptide(L)'
;MEKKKRKRTVTKPMKRWTLGEEDQILDYLIANKPIELPTAVVYYGNLIKDLKWTIEPNLVRHKVKNMKEVFYKNLAWVQTVAENEECDEKMIDEHLRKRCPHFKKLEILFSSNPRAKVVQLKTFLDVEEVNLTTERNQNDDQEDTSLEEYDGYKCEGENSDTDWVLQQESQATTSEAPADAQEPGDPLENLKNSTTNDIDKEQLSLQWMRLEIEKEKLSIAREKIAMQREQNQEEAKFRILELEQQGILKRLQIEKDTEVRKYELSLKYKAELKPEM
;
A
#
# COMPACT_ATOMS: atom_id res chain seq x y z
N MET A 1 -31.79 22.49 -12.97
CA MET A 1 -30.62 23.40 -12.97
C MET A 1 -29.35 22.57 -12.97
N GLU A 2 -28.67 22.53 -14.11
CA GLU A 2 -27.48 21.72 -14.32
C GLU A 2 -26.28 22.40 -13.62
N LYS A 3 -25.70 21.74 -12.61
CA LYS A 3 -24.57 22.30 -11.86
C LYS A 3 -23.30 22.23 -12.72
N LYS A 4 -22.93 23.36 -13.35
CA LYS A 4 -21.63 23.49 -14.05
C LYS A 4 -20.48 23.20 -13.08
N LYS A 5 -19.78 22.08 -13.29
CA LYS A 5 -18.55 21.73 -12.56
C LYS A 5 -17.50 22.82 -12.81
N ARG A 6 -17.00 23.45 -11.75
CA ARG A 6 -15.90 24.43 -11.85
C ARG A 6 -14.64 23.71 -12.34
N LYS A 7 -14.15 24.06 -13.53
CA LYS A 7 -12.83 23.63 -14.01
C LYS A 7 -11.78 24.22 -13.08
N ARG A 8 -10.96 23.38 -12.44
CA ARG A 8 -9.82 23.84 -11.63
C ARG A 8 -8.79 24.45 -12.57
N THR A 9 -8.57 25.75 -12.48
CA THR A 9 -7.44 26.39 -13.13
C THR A 9 -6.19 26.12 -12.30
N VAL A 10 -5.23 25.39 -12.88
CA VAL A 10 -3.93 25.15 -12.26
C VAL A 10 -3.14 26.46 -12.37
N THR A 11 -3.08 27.23 -11.29
CA THR A 11 -2.45 28.56 -11.26
C THR A 11 -0.93 28.51 -11.13
N LYS A 12 -0.35 27.35 -10.77
CA LYS A 12 1.11 27.20 -10.61
C LYS A 12 1.68 26.34 -11.73
N PRO A 13 2.71 26.81 -12.46
CA PRO A 13 3.39 25.99 -13.44
C PRO A 13 4.01 24.78 -12.74
N MET A 14 3.70 23.57 -13.20
CA MET A 14 4.34 22.35 -12.70
C MET A 14 5.78 22.30 -13.22
N LYS A 15 6.75 22.18 -12.31
CA LYS A 15 8.16 21.97 -12.66
C LYS A 15 8.29 20.67 -13.46
N ARG A 16 8.80 20.78 -14.68
CA ARG A 16 9.24 19.62 -15.49
C ARG A 16 10.65 19.24 -15.04
N TRP A 17 10.81 17.98 -14.64
CA TRP A 17 12.10 17.42 -14.23
C TRP A 17 12.80 16.86 -15.46
N THR A 18 14.07 17.20 -15.63
CA THR A 18 14.95 16.61 -16.64
C THR A 18 15.67 15.40 -16.05
N LEU A 19 16.08 14.46 -16.91
CA LEU A 19 16.84 13.27 -16.46
C LEU A 19 18.13 13.67 -15.73
N GLY A 20 18.80 14.76 -16.15
CA GLY A 20 20.00 15.26 -15.47
C GLY A 20 19.72 15.79 -14.06
N GLU A 21 18.59 16.47 -13.84
CA GLU A 21 18.18 16.90 -12.49
C GLU A 21 17.83 15.69 -11.61
N GLU A 22 17.14 14.69 -12.17
CA GLU A 22 16.83 13.44 -11.46
C GLU A 22 18.11 12.71 -11.04
N ASP A 23 19.08 12.61 -11.93
CA ASP A 23 20.40 12.03 -11.63
C ASP A 23 21.11 12.79 -10.50
N GLN A 24 21.13 14.12 -10.54
CA GLN A 24 21.75 14.93 -9.49
C GLN A 24 21.09 14.72 -8.12
N ILE A 25 19.77 14.58 -8.08
CA ILE A 25 19.05 14.24 -6.84
C ILE A 25 19.51 12.88 -6.32
N LEU A 26 19.50 11.86 -7.17
CA LEU A 26 19.84 10.50 -6.77
C LEU A 26 21.30 10.37 -6.33
N ASP A 27 22.23 11.03 -7.04
CA ASP A 27 23.65 11.03 -6.69
C ASP A 27 23.90 11.70 -5.33
N TYR A 28 23.20 12.81 -5.06
CA TYR A 28 23.23 13.45 -3.74
C TYR A 28 22.69 12.52 -2.64
N LEU A 29 21.57 11.83 -2.88
CA LEU A 29 20.98 10.89 -1.93
C LEU A 29 21.90 9.69 -1.64
N ILE A 30 22.63 9.22 -2.65
CA ILE A 30 23.59 8.12 -2.50
C ILE A 30 24.79 8.58 -1.67
N ALA A 31 25.30 9.79 -1.92
CA ALA A 31 26.44 10.35 -1.20
C ALA A 31 26.12 10.69 0.27
N ASN A 32 24.88 11.09 0.58
CA ASN A 32 24.48 11.62 1.89
C ASN A 32 23.51 10.68 2.64
N LYS A 33 23.88 9.40 2.80
CA LYS A 33 23.15 8.43 3.66
C LYS A 33 23.60 8.58 5.14
N PRO A 34 22.70 8.46 6.14
CA PRO A 34 21.28 8.07 6.06
C PRO A 34 20.32 9.24 5.77
N ILE A 35 19.24 8.95 5.04
CA ILE A 35 18.24 9.94 4.56
C ILE A 35 17.30 10.44 5.67
N GLU A 36 17.40 9.94 6.89
CA GLU A 36 16.37 10.14 7.91
C GLU A 36 16.90 10.65 9.24
N LEU A 37 16.27 11.76 9.67
CA LEU A 37 16.27 12.44 10.98
C LEU A 37 17.22 13.64 11.17
N PRO A 38 16.72 14.87 11.49
CA PRO A 38 15.33 15.30 11.69
C PRO A 38 14.87 16.34 10.65
N THR A 39 13.70 16.11 10.04
CA THR A 39 13.01 16.96 9.04
C THR A 39 13.57 16.87 7.61
N ALA A 40 12.86 16.14 6.75
CA ALA A 40 13.11 16.07 5.30
C ALA A 40 13.24 17.47 4.64
N VAL A 41 12.58 18.49 5.21
CA VAL A 41 12.70 19.89 4.78
C VAL A 41 14.14 20.40 4.88
N VAL A 42 14.85 20.10 6.00
CA VAL A 42 16.24 20.52 6.20
C VAL A 42 17.15 19.79 5.23
N TYR A 43 16.95 18.47 5.08
CA TYR A 43 17.75 17.64 4.19
C TYR A 43 17.67 18.10 2.73
N TYR A 44 16.45 18.23 2.18
CA TYR A 44 16.26 18.72 0.81
C TYR A 44 16.62 20.21 0.68
N GLY A 45 16.51 20.98 1.76
CA GLY A 45 17.02 22.35 1.83
C GLY A 45 18.54 22.43 1.62
N ASN A 46 19.30 21.49 2.19
CA ASN A 46 20.75 21.42 1.99
C ASN A 46 21.09 20.99 0.55
N LEU A 47 20.40 19.98 0.01
CA LEU A 47 20.53 19.58 -1.40
C LEU A 47 20.34 20.77 -2.35
N ILE A 48 19.29 21.57 -2.13
CA ILE A 48 18.98 22.74 -2.95
C ILE A 48 20.06 23.82 -2.84
N LYS A 49 20.62 24.02 -1.64
CA LYS A 49 21.73 24.97 -1.43
C LYS A 49 23.00 24.50 -2.15
N ASP A 50 23.33 23.22 -2.06
CA ASP A 50 24.54 22.64 -2.66
C ASP A 50 24.49 22.66 -4.19
N LEU A 51 23.32 22.34 -4.76
CA LEU A 51 23.07 22.38 -6.21
C LEU A 51 22.72 23.78 -6.74
N LYS A 52 22.60 24.78 -5.86
CA LYS A 52 22.22 26.17 -6.20
C LYS A 52 20.90 26.26 -6.99
N TRP A 53 19.94 25.42 -6.63
CA TRP A 53 18.62 25.42 -7.26
C TRP A 53 17.69 26.46 -6.63
N THR A 54 16.72 26.97 -7.40
CA THR A 54 15.68 27.89 -6.91
C THR A 54 14.34 27.17 -6.66
N ILE A 55 14.39 25.86 -6.43
CA ILE A 55 13.22 24.98 -6.34
C ILE A 55 12.78 24.85 -4.88
N GLU A 56 11.48 24.72 -4.62
CA GLU A 56 10.97 24.45 -3.27
C GLU A 56 11.35 23.02 -2.81
N PRO A 57 11.84 22.83 -1.56
CA PRO A 57 12.19 21.51 -1.02
C PRO A 57 11.07 20.46 -1.12
N ASN A 58 9.81 20.88 -1.02
CA ASN A 58 8.65 20.00 -1.14
C ASN A 58 8.52 19.39 -2.56
N LEU A 59 8.92 20.11 -3.61
CA LEU A 59 8.89 19.58 -4.97
C LEU A 59 9.93 18.47 -5.16
N VAL A 60 11.14 18.65 -4.62
CA VAL A 60 12.18 17.62 -4.61
C VAL A 60 11.68 16.40 -3.84
N ARG A 61 11.11 16.61 -2.65
CA ARG A 61 10.52 15.54 -1.84
C ARG A 61 9.46 14.74 -2.59
N HIS A 62 8.49 15.42 -3.23
CA HIS A 62 7.46 14.75 -4.02
C HIS A 62 8.05 14.00 -5.21
N LYS A 63 9.07 14.56 -5.87
CA LYS A 63 9.77 13.88 -6.96
C LYS A 63 10.46 12.62 -6.48
N VAL A 64 11.20 12.66 -5.37
CA VAL A 64 11.83 11.47 -4.77
C VAL A 64 10.79 10.43 -4.36
N LYS A 65 9.66 10.85 -3.78
CA LYS A 65 8.53 9.97 -3.46
C LYS A 65 8.00 9.27 -4.71
N ASN A 66 7.76 10.01 -5.79
CA ASN A 66 7.29 9.45 -7.06
C ASN A 66 8.33 8.49 -7.68
N MET A 67 9.62 8.84 -7.67
CA MET A 67 10.67 7.94 -8.16
C MET A 67 10.72 6.63 -7.35
N LYS A 68 10.52 6.70 -6.03
CA LYS A 68 10.41 5.53 -5.15
C LYS A 68 9.18 4.67 -5.47
N GLU A 69 8.02 5.28 -5.72
CA GLU A 69 6.80 4.56 -6.13
C GLU A 69 6.99 3.86 -7.48
N VAL A 70 7.54 4.57 -8.48
CA VAL A 70 7.86 4.00 -9.79
C VAL A 70 8.85 2.84 -9.65
N PHE A 71 9.88 2.99 -8.81
CA PHE A 71 10.84 1.93 -8.53
C PHE A 71 10.16 0.67 -8.00
N TYR A 72 9.32 0.78 -6.96
CA TYR A 72 8.67 -0.41 -6.38
C TYR A 72 7.68 -1.08 -7.33
N LYS A 73 6.96 -0.30 -8.16
CA LYS A 73 6.10 -0.87 -9.20
C LYS A 73 6.91 -1.69 -10.21
N ASN A 74 8.04 -1.15 -10.67
CA ASN A 74 8.93 -1.88 -11.58
C ASN A 74 9.60 -3.06 -10.89
N LEU A 75 9.96 -2.95 -9.61
CA LEU A 75 10.53 -4.05 -8.84
C LEU A 75 9.55 -5.22 -8.69
N ALA A 76 8.28 -4.94 -8.38
CA ALA A 76 7.22 -5.95 -8.32
C ALA A 76 7.02 -6.60 -9.70
N TRP A 77 7.00 -5.81 -10.78
CA TRP A 77 6.93 -6.35 -12.13
C TRP A 77 8.12 -7.28 -12.44
N VAL A 78 9.36 -6.87 -12.15
CA VAL A 78 10.55 -7.72 -12.32
C VAL A 78 10.41 -9.03 -11.54
N GLN A 79 9.85 -9.01 -10.33
CA GLN A 79 9.61 -10.22 -9.54
C GLN A 79 8.60 -11.15 -10.21
N THR A 80 7.44 -10.61 -10.65
CA THR A 80 6.43 -11.42 -11.36
C THR A 80 6.96 -12.01 -12.67
N VAL A 81 7.86 -11.29 -13.34
CA VAL A 81 8.47 -11.74 -14.57
C VAL A 81 9.53 -12.81 -14.30
N ALA A 82 10.32 -12.67 -13.23
CA ALA A 82 11.32 -13.66 -12.82
C ALA A 82 10.70 -14.99 -12.38
N GLU A 83 9.45 -14.99 -11.91
CA GLU A 83 8.69 -16.20 -11.59
C GLU A 83 8.22 -16.95 -12.85
N ASN A 84 8.14 -16.28 -14.00
CA ASN A 84 7.82 -16.90 -15.28
C ASN A 84 9.14 -17.32 -15.97
N GLU A 85 9.40 -18.63 -16.07
CA GLU A 85 10.69 -19.22 -16.51
C GLU A 85 11.15 -18.84 -17.94
N GLU A 86 10.34 -18.13 -18.73
CA GLU A 86 10.61 -17.79 -20.14
C GLU A 86 11.16 -16.38 -20.38
N CYS A 87 11.61 -15.64 -19.35
CA CYS A 87 11.96 -14.23 -19.55
C CYS A 87 13.43 -13.94 -19.91
N ASP A 88 13.64 -13.29 -21.05
CA ASP A 88 14.93 -12.77 -21.49
C ASP A 88 15.34 -11.52 -20.67
N GLU A 89 16.54 -11.56 -20.09
CA GLU A 89 17.12 -10.43 -19.33
C GLU A 89 17.17 -9.12 -20.13
N LYS A 90 17.38 -9.22 -21.45
CA LYS A 90 17.38 -8.05 -22.37
C LYS A 90 16.02 -7.35 -22.44
N MET A 91 14.93 -8.12 -22.36
CA MET A 91 13.57 -7.58 -22.36
C MET A 91 13.30 -6.80 -21.07
N ILE A 92 13.75 -7.34 -19.94
CA ILE A 92 13.67 -6.69 -18.63
C ILE A 92 14.44 -5.36 -18.66
N ASP A 93 15.69 -5.38 -19.11
CA ASP A 93 16.53 -4.18 -19.20
C ASP A 93 15.93 -3.11 -20.12
N GLU A 94 15.36 -3.50 -21.27
CA GLU A 94 14.72 -2.55 -22.17
C GLU A 94 13.45 -1.93 -21.54
N HIS A 95 12.65 -2.74 -20.85
CA HIS A 95 11.47 -2.26 -20.12
C HIS A 95 11.86 -1.26 -19.04
N LEU A 96 12.84 -1.62 -18.21
CA LEU A 96 13.35 -0.77 -17.13
C LEU A 96 13.93 0.54 -17.68
N ARG A 97 14.70 0.49 -18.77
CA ARG A 97 15.25 1.69 -19.41
C ARG A 97 14.16 2.66 -19.90
N LYS A 98 13.02 2.14 -20.37
CA LYS A 98 11.89 2.95 -20.85
C LYS A 98 11.04 3.52 -19.71
N ARG A 99 10.78 2.73 -18.66
CA ARG A 99 9.85 3.09 -17.57
C ARG A 99 10.53 3.74 -16.37
N CYS A 100 11.75 3.35 -16.07
CA CYS A 100 12.52 3.78 -14.91
C CYS A 100 14.02 3.91 -15.28
N PRO A 101 14.42 4.98 -15.97
CA PRO A 101 15.80 5.15 -16.46
C PRO A 101 16.86 5.04 -15.35
N HIS A 102 16.52 5.42 -14.12
CA HIS A 102 17.42 5.43 -12.97
C HIS A 102 17.26 4.19 -12.05
N PHE A 103 16.73 3.07 -12.57
CA PHE A 103 16.44 1.86 -11.78
C PHE A 103 17.62 1.40 -10.93
N LYS A 104 18.82 1.29 -11.50
CA LYS A 104 20.04 0.83 -10.80
C LYS A 104 20.43 1.74 -9.62
N LYS A 105 20.31 3.07 -9.77
CA LYS A 105 20.58 4.03 -8.68
C LYS A 105 19.55 3.93 -7.56
N LEU A 106 18.28 3.78 -7.94
CA LEU A 106 17.17 3.59 -7.00
C LEU A 106 17.31 2.27 -6.23
N GLU A 107 17.79 1.21 -6.89
CA GLU A 107 18.12 -0.07 -6.28
C GLU A 107 19.19 0.10 -5.20
N ILE A 108 20.29 0.79 -5.48
CA ILE A 108 21.35 1.09 -4.48
C ILE A 108 20.79 1.87 -3.28
N LEU A 109 19.81 2.75 -3.49
CA LEU A 109 19.20 3.55 -2.44
C LEU A 109 18.23 2.74 -1.57
N PHE A 110 17.38 1.92 -2.19
CA PHE A 110 16.21 1.35 -1.53
C PHE A 110 16.29 -0.17 -1.30
N SER A 111 17.21 -0.89 -1.94
CA SER A 111 17.34 -2.34 -1.77
C SER A 111 17.95 -2.75 -0.43
N SER A 112 18.76 -1.88 0.18
CA SER A 112 19.46 -2.15 1.45
C SER A 112 18.58 -2.12 2.69
N ASN A 113 17.28 -1.80 2.57
CA ASN A 113 16.38 -1.72 3.72
C ASN A 113 15.29 -2.81 3.67
N PRO A 114 15.60 -4.07 4.05
CA PRO A 114 14.66 -5.19 3.95
C PRO A 114 13.39 -5.01 4.79
N ARG A 115 13.42 -4.16 5.83
CA ARG A 115 12.24 -3.86 6.67
C ARG A 115 11.12 -3.11 5.96
N ALA A 116 11.40 -2.41 4.85
CA ALA A 116 10.38 -1.71 4.07
C ALA A 116 9.70 -2.59 3.01
N LYS A 117 10.31 -3.74 2.64
CA LYS A 117 9.83 -4.60 1.54
C LYS A 117 8.50 -5.30 1.84
N VAL A 118 8.26 -5.68 3.10
CA VAL A 118 7.11 -6.52 3.45
C VAL A 118 5.83 -5.72 3.73
N VAL A 119 5.96 -4.46 4.20
CA VAL A 119 4.79 -3.63 4.56
C VAL A 119 4.28 -2.82 3.36
N GLN A 120 5.15 -2.34 2.46
CA GLN A 120 4.73 -1.47 1.37
C GLN A 120 4.13 -2.23 0.18
N LEU A 121 4.58 -3.45 -0.14
CA LEU A 121 3.96 -4.22 -1.23
C LEU A 121 2.50 -4.58 -0.95
N LYS A 122 2.16 -4.94 0.30
CA LYS A 122 0.78 -5.29 0.68
C LYS A 122 -0.17 -4.10 0.61
N THR A 123 0.25 -2.90 1.02
CA THR A 123 -0.60 -1.70 0.92
C THR A 123 -0.79 -1.21 -0.51
N PHE A 124 0.12 -1.54 -1.43
CA PHE A 124 0.03 -1.12 -2.84
C PHE A 124 -0.75 -2.11 -3.73
N LEU A 125 -0.82 -3.39 -3.37
CA LEU A 125 -1.60 -4.39 -4.10
C LEU A 125 -3.10 -4.38 -3.74
N ASP A 126 -3.46 -3.94 -2.53
CA ASP A 126 -4.87 -3.83 -2.10
C ASP A 126 -5.55 -2.51 -2.51
N VAL A 127 -4.81 -1.57 -3.11
CA VAL A 127 -5.35 -0.32 -3.66
C VAL A 127 -5.32 -0.38 -5.19
N GLU A 128 -6.36 -1.02 -5.72
CA GLU A 128 -7.03 -0.63 -6.95
C GLU A 128 -6.29 -0.76 -8.30
N GLU A 129 -6.77 -1.74 -9.06
CA GLU A 129 -7.39 -1.64 -10.41
C GLU A 129 -8.15 -0.32 -10.73
N VAL A 130 -7.67 0.85 -10.29
CA VAL A 130 -8.21 2.14 -10.73
C VAL A 130 -7.45 2.57 -11.97
N ASN A 131 -8.04 2.21 -13.11
CA ASN A 131 -8.05 2.94 -14.37
C ASN A 131 -7.02 4.06 -14.49
N LEU A 132 -5.82 3.70 -14.95
CA LEU A 132 -4.93 4.61 -15.68
C LEU A 132 -5.40 4.70 -17.15
N THR A 133 -6.65 5.13 -17.38
CA THR A 133 -7.00 5.71 -18.67
C THR A 133 -6.34 7.08 -18.74
N THR A 134 -5.28 7.09 -19.52
CA THR A 134 -4.60 8.25 -20.03
C THR A 134 -5.61 9.08 -20.83
N GLU A 135 -6.23 10.10 -20.24
CA GLU A 135 -6.84 11.19 -21.01
C GLU A 135 -5.71 12.06 -21.59
N ARG A 136 -5.13 11.55 -22.67
CA ARG A 136 -4.31 12.33 -23.59
C ARG A 136 -5.28 13.12 -24.46
N ASN A 137 -5.49 14.39 -24.09
CA ASN A 137 -6.11 15.39 -24.95
C ASN A 137 -5.32 15.47 -26.27
N GLN A 138 -5.83 14.84 -27.31
CA GLN A 138 -5.47 15.09 -28.70
C GLN A 138 -6.62 15.91 -29.29
N ASN A 139 -6.42 17.23 -29.37
CA ASN A 139 -7.01 18.00 -30.45
C ASN A 139 -5.92 18.05 -31.52
N ASP A 140 -6.12 17.34 -32.62
CA ASP A 140 -5.89 17.84 -33.98
C ASP A 140 -6.43 16.80 -34.98
N ASP A 141 -7.42 17.27 -35.74
CA ASP A 141 -7.75 16.96 -37.13
C ASP A 141 -7.99 15.49 -37.55
N GLN A 142 -9.28 15.14 -37.50
CA GLN A 142 -10.08 14.69 -38.64
C GLN A 142 -9.33 13.96 -39.78
N GLU A 143 -9.40 12.64 -39.79
CA GLU A 143 -9.63 11.89 -41.03
C GLU A 143 -10.43 10.61 -40.76
N ASP A 144 -11.30 10.35 -41.73
CA ASP A 144 -12.42 9.44 -41.77
C ASP A 144 -11.94 7.98 -41.83
N THR A 145 -12.39 7.12 -40.92
CA THR A 145 -12.24 5.67 -41.09
C THR A 145 -13.43 4.94 -40.46
N SER A 146 -14.26 4.40 -41.34
CA SER A 146 -15.39 3.52 -41.08
C SER A 146 -14.96 2.14 -40.57
N LEU A 147 -15.91 1.46 -39.89
CA LEU A 147 -15.99 0.00 -39.67
C LEU A 147 -15.04 -0.54 -38.57
N GLU A 148 -15.41 -1.43 -37.64
CA GLU A 148 -16.50 -2.41 -37.55
C GLU A 148 -17.04 -2.53 -36.12
N GLU A 149 -18.32 -2.91 -36.08
CA GLU A 149 -19.09 -3.41 -34.95
C GLU A 149 -18.49 -4.72 -34.45
N TYR A 150 -18.00 -4.76 -33.20
CA TYR A 150 -17.58 -6.00 -32.54
C TYR A 150 -18.46 -6.27 -31.32
N ASP A 151 -19.18 -7.37 -31.44
CA ASP A 151 -20.19 -7.89 -30.51
C ASP A 151 -19.54 -8.59 -29.31
N GLY A 152 -20.36 -8.80 -28.28
CA GLY A 152 -19.96 -8.90 -26.88
C GLY A 152 -19.17 -10.13 -26.43
N TYR A 153 -18.67 -10.01 -25.19
CA TYR A 153 -18.57 -11.13 -24.26
C TYR A 153 -18.96 -10.68 -22.85
N LYS A 154 -20.09 -11.22 -22.39
CA LYS A 154 -20.60 -11.13 -21.02
C LYS A 154 -20.01 -12.31 -20.25
N CYS A 155 -19.04 -12.06 -19.38
CA CYS A 155 -18.54 -13.08 -18.45
C CYS A 155 -19.31 -12.96 -17.14
N GLU A 156 -20.28 -13.85 -16.94
CA GLU A 156 -20.87 -14.13 -15.63
C GLU A 156 -19.90 -15.05 -14.88
N GLY A 157 -19.24 -14.50 -13.87
CA GLY A 157 -18.38 -15.25 -12.94
C GLY A 157 -19.18 -15.67 -11.73
N GLU A 158 -19.71 -16.90 -11.76
CA GLU A 158 -20.16 -17.64 -10.59
C GLU A 158 -18.95 -17.94 -9.70
N ASN A 159 -18.96 -17.47 -8.45
CA ASN A 159 -18.02 -17.97 -7.44
C ASN A 159 -18.76 -18.79 -6.40
N SER A 160 -18.62 -20.09 -6.64
CA SER A 160 -18.76 -21.26 -5.79
C SER A 160 -18.38 -21.02 -4.32
N ASP A 161 -19.38 -21.18 -3.44
CA ASP A 161 -19.17 -21.56 -2.04
C ASP A 161 -18.36 -22.86 -1.99
N THR A 162 -17.18 -22.81 -1.36
CA THR A 162 -16.42 -24.00 -1.00
C THR A 162 -16.38 -24.11 0.52
N ASP A 163 -17.33 -24.91 1.01
CA ASP A 163 -17.48 -25.32 2.39
C ASP A 163 -16.38 -26.36 2.71
N TRP A 164 -15.39 -25.95 3.52
CA TRP A 164 -14.25 -26.81 3.86
C TRP A 164 -14.61 -27.67 5.08
N VAL A 165 -15.20 -28.83 4.82
CA VAL A 165 -15.49 -29.86 5.83
C VAL A 165 -14.18 -30.47 6.31
N LEU A 166 -13.84 -30.20 7.57
CA LEU A 166 -12.69 -30.77 8.27
C LEU A 166 -12.99 -32.22 8.69
N GLN A 167 -12.57 -33.18 7.89
CA GLN A 167 -12.72 -34.60 8.17
C GLN A 167 -11.54 -35.10 9.00
N GLN A 168 -11.79 -35.36 10.29
CA GLN A 168 -10.84 -35.88 11.26
C GLN A 168 -10.85 -37.42 11.19
N GLU A 169 -9.96 -38.00 10.38
CA GLU A 169 -9.77 -39.46 10.35
C GLU A 169 -8.90 -39.89 11.53
N SER A 170 -9.51 -40.61 12.48
CA SER A 170 -8.82 -41.37 13.51
C SER A 170 -8.66 -42.80 13.01
N GLN A 171 -7.47 -43.18 12.56
CA GLN A 171 -7.15 -44.56 12.25
C GLN A 171 -6.70 -45.27 13.53
N ALA A 172 -7.60 -46.09 14.08
CA ALA A 172 -7.26 -47.13 15.04
C ALA A 172 -6.81 -48.36 14.26
N THR A 173 -5.50 -48.65 14.26
CA THR A 173 -4.97 -49.91 13.74
C THR A 173 -4.68 -50.87 14.88
N THR A 174 -5.49 -51.92 14.91
CA THR A 174 -5.24 -53.22 15.52
C THR A 174 -4.07 -53.95 14.83
N SER A 175 -3.18 -54.59 15.60
CA SER A 175 -2.31 -55.71 15.17
C SER A 175 -1.64 -56.27 16.42
N GLU A 176 -2.13 -57.39 16.96
CA GLU A 176 -1.71 -58.78 16.70
C GLU A 176 -0.34 -59.15 17.30
N ALA A 177 -0.40 -59.97 18.35
CA ALA A 177 0.69 -60.85 18.79
C ALA A 177 0.94 -61.91 17.70
N PRO A 178 2.18 -62.45 17.56
CA PRO A 178 2.43 -63.74 18.22
C PRO A 178 3.91 -64.09 18.55
N ALA A 179 4.02 -65.15 19.35
CA ALA A 179 5.04 -66.22 19.30
C ALA A 179 6.50 -65.93 19.72
N ASP A 180 6.71 -66.20 21.00
CA ASP A 180 7.79 -67.00 21.61
C ASP A 180 8.74 -67.74 20.63
N ALA A 181 9.99 -67.26 20.58
CA ALA A 181 11.16 -68.03 20.17
C ALA A 181 12.39 -67.46 20.91
N GLN A 182 12.86 -68.21 21.93
CA GLN A 182 14.10 -67.92 22.63
C GLN A 182 15.30 -68.28 21.74
N GLU A 183 15.99 -67.28 21.21
CA GLU A 183 17.36 -67.44 20.70
C GLU A 183 18.40 -66.88 21.68
N PRO A 184 19.59 -67.53 21.79
CA PRO A 184 20.63 -67.17 22.74
C PRO A 184 21.33 -65.85 22.33
N GLY A 185 21.32 -64.90 23.27
CA GLY A 185 21.73 -63.51 23.08
C GLY A 185 23.18 -63.29 22.70
N ASP A 186 23.35 -62.43 21.69
CA ASP A 186 24.62 -61.85 21.27
C ASP A 186 24.92 -60.58 22.14
N PRO A 187 26.08 -60.49 22.84
CA PRO A 187 26.35 -59.41 23.81
C PRO A 187 26.52 -57.99 23.23
N LEU A 188 26.34 -57.78 21.93
CA LEU A 188 26.66 -56.54 21.23
C LEU A 188 25.49 -55.56 21.02
N GLU A 189 24.25 -55.93 21.36
CA GLU A 189 23.08 -55.05 21.13
C GLU A 189 22.80 -54.04 22.26
N ASN A 190 23.44 -54.18 23.43
CA ASN A 190 23.11 -53.36 24.60
C ASN A 190 23.70 -51.94 24.58
N LEU A 191 24.47 -51.56 23.55
CA LEU A 191 25.05 -50.22 23.42
C LEU A 191 24.24 -49.25 22.55
N LYS A 192 23.27 -49.75 21.75
CA LYS A 192 22.47 -48.90 20.84
C LYS A 192 21.28 -48.22 21.53
N ASN A 193 20.76 -48.79 22.62
CA ASN A 193 19.56 -48.29 23.30
C ASN A 193 19.82 -47.06 24.19
N SER A 194 21.08 -46.73 24.50
CA SER A 194 21.41 -45.53 25.28
C SER A 194 21.43 -44.25 24.44
N THR A 195 21.72 -44.35 23.14
CA THR A 195 21.91 -43.16 22.28
C THR A 195 20.58 -42.65 21.71
N THR A 196 19.58 -43.53 21.55
CA THR A 196 18.24 -43.16 21.07
C THR A 196 17.47 -42.29 22.06
N ASN A 197 17.58 -42.60 23.36
CA ASN A 197 16.87 -41.86 24.41
C ASN A 197 17.27 -40.39 24.55
N ASP A 198 18.50 -40.02 24.18
CA ASP A 198 18.95 -38.63 24.26
C ASP A 198 18.53 -37.82 23.02
N ILE A 199 18.49 -38.46 21.85
CA ILE A 199 17.94 -37.86 20.62
C ILE A 199 16.45 -37.55 20.80
N ASP A 200 15.70 -38.46 21.42
CA ASP A 200 14.25 -38.28 21.64
C ASP A 200 13.95 -37.10 22.60
N LYS A 201 14.79 -36.88 23.62
CA LYS A 201 14.67 -35.73 24.53
C LYS A 201 14.93 -34.41 23.82
N GLU A 202 15.93 -34.36 22.94
CA GLU A 202 16.26 -33.16 22.18
C GLU A 202 15.14 -32.81 21.19
N GLN A 203 14.60 -33.80 20.48
CA GLN A 203 13.45 -33.60 19.60
C GLN A 203 12.22 -33.08 20.34
N LEU A 204 11.92 -33.63 21.52
CA LEU A 204 10.81 -33.17 22.36
C LEU A 204 11.01 -31.72 22.82
N SER A 205 12.25 -31.35 23.20
CA SER A 205 12.59 -29.98 23.58
C SER A 205 12.39 -28.99 22.43
N LEU A 206 12.81 -29.35 21.21
CA LEU A 206 12.61 -28.53 20.02
C LEU A 206 11.13 -28.37 19.66
N GLN A 207 10.33 -29.42 19.79
CA GLN A 207 8.88 -29.33 19.58
C GLN A 207 8.22 -28.39 20.58
N TRP A 208 8.59 -28.47 21.86
CA TRP A 208 8.11 -27.54 22.88
C TRP A 208 8.47 -26.09 22.57
N MET A 209 9.73 -25.84 22.19
CA MET A 209 10.17 -24.50 21.82
C MET A 209 9.39 -23.96 20.60
N ARG A 210 9.12 -24.80 19.59
CA ARG A 210 8.31 -24.43 18.43
C ARG A 210 6.88 -24.05 18.85
N LEU A 211 6.26 -24.84 19.73
CA LEU A 211 4.90 -24.57 20.23
C LEU A 211 4.83 -23.26 21.02
N GLU A 212 5.84 -22.95 21.85
CA GLU A 212 5.85 -21.70 22.61
C GLU A 212 6.01 -20.48 21.68
N ILE A 213 6.87 -20.58 20.65
CA ILE A 213 7.01 -19.53 19.62
C ILE A 213 5.69 -19.33 18.87
N GLU A 214 4.98 -20.41 18.53
CA GLU A 214 3.70 -20.32 17.83
C GLU A 214 2.61 -19.67 18.69
N LYS A 215 2.56 -20.03 19.97
CA LYS A 215 1.68 -19.41 20.96
C LYS A 215 1.97 -17.92 21.14
N GLU A 216 3.25 -17.52 21.20
CA GLU A 216 3.65 -16.12 21.28
C GLU A 216 3.25 -15.35 20.01
N LYS A 217 3.47 -15.93 18.82
CA LYS A 217 3.01 -15.35 17.55
C LYS A 217 1.49 -15.14 17.52
N LEU A 218 0.71 -16.11 18.02
CA LEU A 218 -0.74 -15.97 18.13
C LEU A 218 -1.14 -14.89 19.13
N SER A 219 -0.42 -14.75 20.24
CA SER A 219 -0.65 -13.68 21.22
C SER A 219 -0.42 -12.30 20.60
N ILE A 220 0.71 -12.10 19.93
CA ILE A 220 1.04 -10.85 19.22
C ILE A 220 0.00 -10.54 18.15
N ALA A 221 -0.46 -11.54 17.40
CA ALA A 221 -1.49 -11.36 16.39
C ALA A 221 -2.82 -10.89 17.00
N ARG A 222 -3.24 -11.46 18.13
CA ARG A 222 -4.45 -11.05 18.87
C ARG A 222 -4.34 -9.62 19.39
N GLU A 223 -3.20 -9.26 19.99
CA GLU A 223 -2.94 -7.91 20.49
C GLU A 223 -2.96 -6.88 19.36
N LYS A 224 -2.34 -7.20 18.21
CA LYS A 224 -2.39 -6.34 17.02
C LYS A 224 -3.81 -6.10 16.52
N ILE A 225 -4.65 -7.14 16.49
CA ILE A 225 -6.07 -7.01 16.10
C ILE A 225 -6.82 -6.13 17.11
N ALA A 226 -6.55 -6.28 18.40
CA ALA A 226 -7.18 -5.46 19.44
C ALA A 226 -6.80 -3.97 19.29
N MET A 227 -5.50 -3.68 19.12
CA MET A 227 -4.98 -2.33 18.90
C MET A 227 -5.58 -1.68 17.64
N GLN A 228 -5.70 -2.44 16.54
CA GLN A 228 -6.32 -1.94 15.32
C GLN A 228 -7.81 -1.61 15.52
N ARG A 229 -8.54 -2.44 16.27
CA ARG A 229 -9.95 -2.18 16.59
C ARG A 229 -10.12 -0.93 17.45
N GLU A 230 -9.25 -0.74 18.43
CA GLU A 230 -9.23 0.45 19.29
C GLU A 230 -8.97 1.71 18.46
N GLN A 231 -7.95 1.70 17.61
CA GLN A 231 -7.64 2.81 16.71
C GLN A 231 -8.84 3.14 15.80
N ASN A 232 -9.46 2.12 15.19
CA ASN A 232 -10.64 2.33 14.34
C ASN A 232 -11.83 2.93 15.13
N GLN A 233 -11.99 2.57 16.41
CA GLN A 233 -13.02 3.16 17.28
C GLN A 233 -12.71 4.62 17.63
N GLU A 234 -11.45 4.96 17.90
CA GLU A 234 -11.04 6.34 18.15
C GLU A 234 -11.22 7.23 16.91
N GLU A 235 -10.86 6.73 15.73
CA GLU A 235 -11.07 7.41 14.46
C GLU A 235 -12.57 7.64 14.19
N ALA A 236 -13.42 6.64 14.46
CA ALA A 236 -14.86 6.79 14.34
C ALA A 236 -15.43 7.85 15.30
N LYS A 237 -14.97 7.88 16.57
CA LYS A 237 -15.36 8.90 17.55
C LYS A 237 -14.95 10.29 17.10
N PHE A 238 -13.72 10.46 16.61
CA PHE A 238 -13.24 11.73 16.09
C PHE A 238 -14.07 12.20 14.89
N ARG A 239 -14.42 11.28 13.99
CA ARG A 239 -15.26 11.58 12.82
C ARG A 239 -16.67 12.02 13.20
N ILE A 240 -17.28 11.39 14.21
CA ILE A 240 -18.59 11.80 14.74
C ILE A 240 -18.52 13.22 15.30
N LEU A 241 -17.51 13.52 16.11
CA LEU A 241 -17.32 14.85 16.70
C LEU A 241 -17.12 15.94 15.64
N GLU A 242 -16.35 15.64 14.59
CA GLU A 242 -16.16 16.55 13.46
C GLU A 242 -17.49 16.87 12.75
N LEU A 243 -18.31 15.86 12.49
CA LEU A 243 -19.63 16.03 11.86
C LEU A 243 -20.57 16.84 12.75
N GLU A 244 -20.53 16.63 14.06
CA GLU A 244 -21.33 17.41 15.02
C GLU A 244 -20.94 18.89 14.99
N GLN A 245 -19.64 19.21 15.04
CA GLN A 245 -19.16 20.59 14.93
C GLN A 245 -19.56 21.24 13.60
N GLN A 246 -19.44 20.51 12.49
CA GLN A 246 -19.91 20.99 11.18
C GLN A 246 -21.43 21.24 11.18
N GLY A 247 -22.21 20.41 11.87
CA GLY A 247 -23.65 20.57 12.03
C GLY A 247 -24.01 21.83 12.84
N ILE A 248 -23.28 22.11 13.92
CA ILE A 248 -23.45 23.34 14.71
C ILE A 248 -23.15 24.58 13.88
N LEU A 249 -22.02 24.59 13.16
CA LEU A 249 -21.63 25.71 12.29
C LEU A 249 -22.66 25.99 11.20
N LYS A 250 -23.18 24.94 10.55
CA LYS A 250 -24.24 25.09 9.53
C LYS A 250 -25.53 25.66 10.13
N ARG A 251 -25.91 25.25 11.35
CA ARG A 251 -27.09 25.80 12.05
C ARG A 251 -26.92 27.30 12.33
N LEU A 252 -25.78 27.70 12.91
CA LEU A 252 -25.48 29.10 13.20
C LEU A 252 -25.46 29.96 11.92
N GLN A 253 -24.92 29.42 10.83
CA GLN A 253 -24.93 30.10 9.54
C GLN A 253 -26.36 30.34 9.03
N ILE A 254 -27.23 29.32 9.12
CA ILE A 254 -28.63 29.46 8.72
C ILE A 254 -29.35 30.48 9.60
N GLU A 255 -29.16 30.44 10.92
CA GLU A 255 -29.77 31.38 11.86
C GLU A 255 -29.38 32.83 11.53
N LYS A 256 -28.08 33.09 11.37
CA LYS A 256 -27.57 34.39 10.92
C LYS A 256 -28.20 34.83 9.59
N ASP A 257 -28.25 33.94 8.59
CA ASP A 257 -28.82 34.27 7.28
C ASP A 257 -30.32 34.57 7.37
N THR A 258 -31.05 33.91 8.27
CA THR A 258 -32.47 34.21 8.52
C THR A 258 -32.67 35.56 9.19
N GLU A 259 -31.81 35.95 10.15
CA GLU A 259 -31.87 37.26 10.80
C GLU A 259 -31.58 38.37 9.80
N VAL A 260 -30.50 38.25 9.01
CA VAL A 260 -30.15 39.20 7.96
C VAL A 260 -31.33 39.40 7.01
N ARG A 261 -31.95 38.30 6.54
CA ARG A 261 -33.10 38.36 5.64
C ARG A 261 -34.31 39.07 6.28
N LYS A 262 -34.56 38.86 7.58
CA LYS A 262 -35.63 39.57 8.31
C LYS A 262 -35.35 41.08 8.39
N TYR A 263 -34.11 41.48 8.65
CA TYR A 263 -33.73 42.89 8.67
C TYR A 263 -33.84 43.55 7.28
N GLU A 264 -33.40 42.86 6.23
CA GLU A 264 -33.53 43.33 4.84
C GLU A 264 -35.00 43.54 4.46
N LEU A 265 -35.88 42.61 4.82
CA LEU A 265 -37.32 42.75 4.62
C LEU A 265 -37.88 43.95 5.38
N SER A 266 -37.52 44.12 6.66
CA SER A 266 -37.97 45.26 7.48
C SER A 266 -37.55 46.61 6.90
N LEU A 267 -36.32 46.70 6.37
CA LEU A 267 -35.83 47.91 5.70
C LEU A 267 -36.60 48.23 4.42
N LYS A 268 -36.90 47.20 3.60
CA LYS A 268 -37.71 47.37 2.37
C LYS A 268 -39.11 47.91 2.69
N TYR A 269 -39.81 47.32 3.66
CA TYR A 269 -41.14 47.81 4.07
C TYR A 269 -41.11 49.25 4.60
N LYS A 270 -40.09 49.63 5.39
CA LYS A 270 -39.94 51.01 5.88
C LYS A 270 -39.66 52.02 4.76
N ALA A 271 -38.95 51.61 3.70
CA ALA A 271 -38.69 52.47 2.55
C ALA A 271 -39.97 52.71 1.72
N GLU A 272 -40.81 51.69 1.55
CA GLU A 272 -42.09 51.77 0.82
C GLU A 272 -43.17 52.57 1.58
N LEU A 273 -43.12 52.58 2.92
CA LEU A 273 -44.04 53.32 3.79
C LEU A 273 -43.74 54.82 3.92
N LYS A 274 -42.86 55.40 3.09
CA LYS A 274 -42.80 56.86 2.87
C LYS A 274 -43.60 57.22 1.61
N PRO A 275 -44.94 57.28 1.67
CA PRO A 275 -45.74 57.81 0.58
C PRO A 275 -45.52 59.32 0.43
N GLU A 276 -45.60 59.74 -0.82
CA GLU A 276 -45.47 61.09 -1.36
C GLU A 276 -46.12 62.16 -0.48
N MET A 277 -45.31 63.16 -0.09
CA MET A 277 -45.81 64.50 0.28
C MET A 277 -45.69 65.41 -0.94
#